data_AF-A0A7C6KUY4-F1
#
_entry.id   AF-A0A7C6KUY4-F1
#
_cell.length_a   1.000
_cell.length_b   1.000
_cell.length_c   1.000
_cell.angle_alpha   90.00
_cell.angle_beta   90.00
_cell.angle_gamma   90.00
#
_symmetry.space_group_name_H-M   'P 1'
#
loop_
_entity.id
_entity.type
_entity.pdbx_description
1 polymer ?
#
loop_
_entity_poly.entity_id
_entity_poly.type
_entity_poly.pdbx_seq_one_letter_code
_entity_poly.pdbx_strand_id
1 'polypeptide(L)'
;MNLFSDLLDLFFPKLVCLLCGQAAKINFGGLCEQCYAGLPKIGGEKCAICGRPLLGNRCFSCGEEEYFFKLNRSWGLYKGKLKEGIYKFKYGNKPELGRVFANLMVQTLLEEKQYGALDLILGVPLHSSKLKERGYNQADLLANFLAKQLNLDFAPNVLVRTRNTLSQSRLNKKERERNLVNAFVVNKKNFVSKRVILLIDDVFTTGATVNACAQTLLQAGSKEVFVLTLAAGELSKND
;
A
#
# COMPACT_ATOMS: atom_id res chain seq x y z
N MET A 1 -0.32 28.36 35.55
CA MET A 1 -1.31 28.13 34.48
C MET A 1 -1.49 29.44 33.74
N ASN A 2 -1.21 29.48 32.44
CA ASN A 2 -1.20 30.72 31.68
C ASN A 2 -2.53 30.83 30.93
N LEU A 3 -3.49 31.56 31.51
CA LEU A 3 -4.87 31.66 31.02
C LEU A 3 -4.97 32.04 29.52
N PHE A 4 -3.95 32.75 29.03
CA PHE A 4 -3.83 33.19 27.64
C PHE A 4 -3.49 32.05 26.66
N SER A 5 -2.68 31.06 27.07
CA SER A 5 -2.41 29.88 26.23
C SER A 5 -3.63 28.97 26.14
N ASP A 6 -4.37 28.84 27.25
CA ASP A 6 -5.56 27.99 27.32
C ASP A 6 -6.71 28.57 26.47
N LEU A 7 -6.82 29.91 26.39
CA LEU A 7 -7.77 30.59 25.51
C LEU A 7 -7.41 30.47 24.02
N LEU A 8 -6.12 30.54 23.67
CA LEU A 8 -5.66 30.36 22.29
C LEU A 8 -5.86 28.93 21.78
N ASP A 9 -5.70 27.92 22.65
CA ASP A 9 -5.96 26.52 22.34
C ASP A 9 -7.43 26.24 21.98
N LEU A 10 -8.36 27.09 22.45
CA LEU A 10 -9.79 27.01 22.13
C LEU A 10 -10.10 27.45 20.69
N PHE A 11 -9.35 28.43 20.17
CA PHE A 11 -9.54 28.98 18.82
C PHE A 11 -8.60 28.38 17.78
N PHE A 12 -7.45 27.84 18.21
CA PHE A 12 -6.45 27.20 17.37
C PHE A 12 -6.17 25.78 17.89
N PRO A 13 -6.98 24.78 17.50
CA PRO A 13 -6.77 23.42 17.96
C PRO A 13 -5.34 22.98 17.64
N LYS A 14 -4.61 22.52 18.67
CA LYS A 14 -3.24 22.02 18.52
C LYS A 14 -3.23 20.98 17.39
N LEU A 15 -2.29 21.13 16.45
CA LEU A 15 -2.07 20.11 15.44
C LEU A 15 -1.63 18.84 16.16
N VAL A 16 -2.48 17.82 16.20
CA VAL A 16 -2.17 16.54 16.84
C VAL A 16 -1.57 15.59 15.82
N CYS A 17 -0.45 14.98 16.16
CA CYS A 17 0.17 13.94 15.34
C CYS A 17 -0.77 12.74 15.20
N LEU A 18 -1.10 12.37 13.97
CA LEU A 18 -2.00 11.25 13.68
C LEU A 18 -1.41 9.89 14.09
N LEU A 19 -0.08 9.80 14.25
CA LEU A 19 0.59 8.57 14.68
C LEU A 19 0.72 8.45 16.19
N CYS A 20 1.32 9.43 16.89
CA CYS A 20 1.56 9.31 18.34
C CYS A 20 0.51 10.00 19.22
N GLY A 21 -0.36 10.84 18.65
CA GLY A 21 -1.37 11.60 19.42
C GLY A 21 -0.82 12.79 20.20
N GLN A 22 0.47 13.10 20.08
CA GLN A 22 1.07 14.26 20.74
C GLN A 22 0.79 15.54 19.96
N ALA A 23 0.64 16.66 20.68
CA ALA A 23 0.58 17.98 20.09
C ALA A 23 1.89 18.31 19.38
N ALA A 24 1.79 18.90 18.19
CA ALA A 24 2.91 19.25 17.35
C ALA A 24 2.79 20.71 16.88
N LYS A 25 3.93 21.40 16.82
CA LYS A 25 4.01 22.75 16.25
C LYS A 25 4.13 22.72 14.72
N ILE A 26 4.78 21.69 14.19
CA ILE A 26 5.01 21.47 12.76
C ILE A 26 4.36 20.14 12.38
N ASN A 27 3.67 20.14 11.24
CA ASN A 27 2.92 18.99 10.77
C ASN A 27 3.42 18.53 9.38
N PHE A 28 4.14 17.41 9.34
CA PHE A 28 4.64 16.77 8.11
C PHE A 28 3.52 15.96 7.44
N GLY A 29 2.50 16.67 6.96
CA GLY A 29 1.33 16.09 6.28
C GLY A 29 0.38 15.29 7.18
N GLY A 30 0.57 15.31 8.49
CA GLY A 30 -0.22 14.62 9.52
C GLY A 30 0.63 14.12 10.70
N LEU A 31 1.97 14.17 10.59
CA LEU A 31 2.90 13.62 11.58
C LEU A 31 3.75 14.71 12.25
N CYS A 32 4.09 14.51 13.52
CA CYS A 32 5.14 15.29 14.17
C CYS A 32 6.53 14.90 13.61
N GLU A 33 7.52 15.77 13.85
CA GLU A 33 8.90 15.58 13.39
C GLU A 33 9.48 14.22 13.81
N GLN A 34 9.35 13.85 15.08
CA GLN A 34 9.89 12.58 15.59
C GLN A 34 9.25 11.36 14.90
N CYS A 35 7.93 11.40 14.67
CA CYS A 35 7.23 10.32 13.97
C CYS A 35 7.64 10.25 12.51
N TYR A 36 7.78 11.39 11.85
CA TYR A 36 8.18 11.46 10.45
C TYR A 36 9.63 11.00 10.25
N ALA A 37 10.57 11.52 11.06
CA ALA A 37 11.98 11.14 11.02
C ALA A 37 12.21 9.66 11.39
N GLY A 38 11.34 9.08 12.22
CA GLY A 38 11.39 7.67 12.60
C GLY A 38 10.83 6.70 11.55
N LEU A 39 10.35 7.18 10.41
CA LEU A 39 9.85 6.30 9.35
C LEU A 39 11.01 5.72 8.51
N PRO A 40 11.08 4.39 8.33
CA PRO A 40 12.18 3.73 7.64
C PRO A 40 12.01 3.76 6.11
N LYS A 41 12.23 4.91 5.46
CA LYS A 41 12.20 5.03 3.99
C LYS A 41 13.20 4.05 3.37
N ILE A 42 12.80 3.35 2.30
CA ILE A 42 13.71 2.48 1.54
C ILE A 42 14.68 3.37 0.78
N GLY A 43 15.98 3.14 1.00
CA GLY A 43 17.07 3.75 0.25
C GLY A 43 18.03 2.68 -0.28
N GLY A 44 19.04 3.11 -1.05
CA GLY A 44 20.06 2.23 -1.61
C GLY A 44 19.56 1.35 -2.76
N GLU A 45 20.28 0.26 -3.01
CA GLU A 45 19.95 -0.69 -4.08
C GLU A 45 18.74 -1.55 -3.72
N LYS A 46 17.85 -1.71 -4.69
CA LYS A 46 16.58 -2.42 -4.56
C LYS A 46 16.39 -3.40 -5.71
N CYS A 47 15.64 -4.47 -5.46
CA CYS A 47 15.29 -5.42 -6.49
C CYS A 47 14.51 -4.73 -7.62
N ALA A 48 14.93 -4.93 -8.87
CA ALA A 48 14.29 -4.35 -10.05
C ALA A 48 12.80 -4.73 -10.16
N ILE A 49 12.44 -5.95 -9.72
CA ILE A 49 11.07 -6.49 -9.79
C ILE A 49 10.29 -6.11 -8.52
N CYS A 50 10.61 -6.66 -7.35
CA CYS A 50 9.76 -6.47 -6.16
C CYS A 50 10.03 -5.17 -5.37
N GLY A 51 11.11 -4.44 -5.67
CA GLY A 51 11.43 -3.18 -5.01
C GLY A 51 11.92 -3.29 -3.56
N ARG A 52 12.13 -4.52 -3.02
CA ARG A 52 12.74 -4.71 -1.70
C ARG A 52 14.24 -4.37 -1.72
N PRO A 53 14.82 -3.83 -0.62
CA PRO A 53 16.25 -3.60 -0.53
C PRO A 53 17.02 -4.90 -0.75
N LEU A 54 18.11 -4.86 -1.52
CA LEU A 54 18.93 -6.04 -1.77
C LEU A 54 19.82 -6.37 -0.58
N LEU A 55 20.10 -7.66 -0.38
CA LEU A 55 21.15 -8.15 0.50
C LEU A 55 22.35 -8.54 -0.37
N GLY A 56 23.29 -7.59 -0.57
CA GLY A 56 24.29 -7.70 -1.63
C GLY A 56 23.64 -7.53 -3.00
N ASN A 57 23.93 -8.41 -3.95
CA ASN A 57 23.45 -8.29 -5.34
C ASN A 57 22.27 -9.23 -5.67
N ARG A 58 21.59 -9.80 -4.66
CA ARG A 58 20.58 -10.85 -4.88
C ARG A 58 19.25 -10.54 -4.22
N CYS A 59 18.17 -10.89 -4.93
CA CYS A 59 16.83 -10.95 -4.39
C CYS A 59 16.40 -12.42 -4.29
N PHE A 60 16.29 -12.94 -3.07
CA PHE A 60 16.01 -14.37 -2.84
C PHE A 60 14.59 -14.78 -3.27
N SER A 61 13.64 -13.85 -3.37
CA SER A 61 12.27 -14.20 -3.76
C SER A 61 11.89 -13.87 -5.20
N CYS A 62 12.70 -13.13 -5.96
CA CYS A 62 12.44 -12.86 -7.38
C CYS A 62 13.31 -13.69 -8.32
N GLY A 63 14.27 -14.47 -7.78
CA GLY A 63 15.14 -15.34 -8.56
C GLY A 63 14.49 -16.66 -9.01
N GLU A 64 13.36 -17.04 -8.42
CA GLU A 64 12.67 -18.31 -8.68
C GLU A 64 11.26 -18.15 -9.29
N GLU A 65 10.67 -16.96 -9.27
CA GLU A 65 9.26 -16.75 -9.63
C GLU A 65 9.07 -15.60 -10.62
N GLU A 66 8.31 -15.87 -11.68
CA GLU A 66 7.77 -14.85 -12.56
C GLU A 66 6.50 -14.24 -11.95
N TYR A 67 6.57 -12.95 -11.62
CA TYR A 67 5.39 -12.19 -11.25
C TYR A 67 4.63 -11.76 -12.51
N PHE A 68 3.30 -11.75 -12.43
CA PHE A 68 2.41 -11.23 -13.46
C PHE A 68 2.43 -9.69 -13.52
N PHE A 69 2.86 -9.01 -12.46
CA PHE A 69 3.08 -7.55 -12.51
C PHE A 69 4.49 -7.22 -13.01
N LYS A 70 4.66 -6.05 -13.61
CA LYS A 70 5.92 -5.60 -14.21
C LYS A 70 6.99 -5.24 -13.18
N LEU A 71 6.60 -4.46 -12.17
CA LEU A 71 7.40 -4.14 -11.00
C LEU A 71 6.52 -3.68 -9.85
N ASN A 72 7.08 -3.80 -8.64
CA ASN A 72 6.60 -3.19 -7.41
C ASN A 72 7.62 -2.16 -6.91
N ARG A 73 7.14 -1.07 -6.34
CA ARG A 73 7.92 -0.25 -5.39
C ARG A 73 7.18 -0.10 -4.08
N SER A 74 7.97 0.14 -3.04
CA SER A 74 7.46 0.43 -1.70
C SER A 74 8.15 1.67 -1.17
N TRP A 75 7.43 2.50 -0.43
CA TRP A 75 8.03 3.72 0.13
C TRP A 75 9.00 3.40 1.28
N GLY A 76 8.61 2.51 2.20
CA GLY A 76 9.41 2.19 3.40
C GLY A 76 9.46 0.72 3.75
N LEU A 77 10.26 0.39 4.78
CA LEU A 77 10.30 -0.97 5.34
C LEU A 77 9.18 -1.16 6.36
N TYR A 78 8.58 -2.35 6.39
CA TYR A 78 7.51 -2.72 7.32
C TYR A 78 8.05 -2.96 8.74
N LYS A 79 8.61 -1.92 9.36
CA LYS A 79 9.19 -1.90 10.71
C LYS A 79 8.99 -0.56 11.40
N GLY A 80 9.28 -0.51 12.70
CA GLY A 80 9.23 0.70 13.51
C GLY A 80 7.92 1.49 13.36
N LYS A 81 8.06 2.82 13.23
CA LYS A 81 6.92 3.75 13.15
C LYS A 81 5.99 3.50 11.96
N LEU A 82 6.51 3.01 10.83
CA LEU A 82 5.66 2.69 9.68
C LEU A 82 4.77 1.47 9.98
N LYS A 83 5.31 0.43 10.61
CA LYS A 83 4.52 -0.74 11.04
C LYS A 83 3.45 -0.35 12.07
N GLU A 84 3.79 0.48 13.05
CA GLU A 84 2.84 1.03 14.03
C GLU A 84 1.70 1.81 13.33
N GLY A 85 2.05 2.68 12.39
CA GLY A 85 1.10 3.48 11.64
C GLY A 85 0.18 2.63 10.77
N ILE A 86 0.71 1.64 10.06
CA ILE A 86 -0.10 0.69 9.28
C ILE A 86 -1.02 -0.10 10.19
N TYR A 87 -0.57 -0.51 11.38
CA TYR A 87 -1.44 -1.20 12.33
C TYR A 87 -2.61 -0.32 12.77
N LYS A 88 -2.37 0.94 13.15
CA LYS A 88 -3.43 1.91 13.48
C LYS A 88 -4.37 2.15 12.29
N PHE A 89 -3.83 2.20 11.09
CA PHE A 89 -4.61 2.33 9.86
C PHE A 89 -5.40 1.07 9.49
N LYS A 90 -5.02 -0.11 9.99
CA LYS A 90 -5.76 -1.37 9.75
C LYS A 90 -6.78 -1.71 10.82
N TYR A 91 -6.51 -1.34 12.07
CA TYR A 91 -7.23 -1.86 13.23
C TYR A 91 -7.58 -0.79 14.26
N GLY A 92 -7.01 0.40 14.15
CA GLY A 92 -7.28 1.53 15.07
C GLY A 92 -8.37 2.49 14.59
N ASN A 93 -9.06 2.17 13.49
CA ASN A 93 -10.03 3.06 12.82
C ASN A 93 -9.47 4.48 12.60
N LYS A 94 -8.32 4.55 11.93
CA LYS A 94 -7.58 5.80 11.64
C LYS A 94 -7.51 6.09 10.14
N PRO A 95 -8.63 6.25 9.42
CA PRO A 95 -8.63 6.50 7.97
C PRO A 95 -7.88 7.77 7.57
N GLU A 96 -7.76 8.75 8.48
CA GLU A 96 -7.02 9.99 8.29
C GLU A 96 -5.51 9.76 8.01
N LEU A 97 -4.95 8.63 8.46
CA LEU A 97 -3.59 8.22 8.09
C LEU A 97 -3.44 7.91 6.59
N GLY A 98 -4.53 7.60 5.89
CA GLY A 98 -4.51 7.30 4.46
C GLY A 98 -3.95 8.44 3.62
N ARG A 99 -4.27 9.70 3.98
CA ARG A 99 -3.72 10.87 3.28
C ARG A 99 -2.21 11.01 3.51
N VAL A 100 -1.76 10.80 4.75
CA VAL A 100 -0.33 10.83 5.11
C VAL A 100 0.42 9.81 4.26
N PHE A 101 -0.05 8.57 4.25
CA PHE A 101 0.59 7.47 3.56
C PHE A 101 0.56 7.61 2.03
N ALA A 102 -0.54 8.09 1.45
CA ALA A 102 -0.60 8.38 0.02
C ALA A 102 0.42 9.46 -0.39
N ASN A 103 0.63 10.50 0.42
CA ASN A 103 1.65 11.51 0.18
C ASN A 103 3.08 10.95 0.23
N LEU A 104 3.32 9.91 1.03
CA LEU A 104 4.60 9.21 1.02
C LEU A 104 4.74 8.41 -0.28
N MET A 105 3.71 7.64 -0.64
CA MET A 105 3.73 6.76 -1.82
C MET A 105 3.87 7.53 -3.14
N VAL A 106 3.26 8.72 -3.28
CA VAL A 106 3.36 9.50 -4.52
C VAL A 106 4.80 9.90 -4.85
N GLN A 107 5.63 10.16 -3.83
CA GLN A 107 7.04 10.48 -4.02
C GLN A 107 7.77 9.31 -4.69
N THR A 108 7.53 8.09 -4.19
CA THR A 108 8.13 6.87 -4.76
C THR A 108 7.68 6.63 -6.19
N LEU A 109 6.42 6.95 -6.52
CA LEU A 109 5.92 6.82 -7.89
C LEU A 109 6.60 7.82 -8.84
N LEU A 110 6.69 9.09 -8.44
CA LEU A 110 7.27 10.15 -9.28
C LEU A 110 8.79 9.98 -9.48
N GLU A 111 9.49 9.41 -8.51
CA GLU A 111 10.92 9.08 -8.60
C GLU A 111 11.18 7.87 -9.53
N GLU A 112 10.18 7.01 -9.77
CA GLU A 112 10.33 5.76 -10.52
C GLU A 112 9.85 5.89 -11.97
N LYS A 113 10.81 6.10 -12.88
CA LYS A 113 10.54 6.31 -14.32
C LYS A 113 9.94 5.08 -15.01
N GLN A 114 10.10 3.88 -14.43
CA GLN A 114 9.64 2.64 -15.07
C GLN A 114 8.12 2.47 -15.10
N TYR A 115 7.35 3.24 -14.31
CA TYR A 115 5.87 3.16 -14.33
C TYR A 115 5.25 3.62 -15.65
N GLY A 116 5.94 4.46 -16.43
CA GLY A 116 5.43 4.97 -17.71
C GLY A 116 4.09 5.70 -17.57
N ALA A 117 3.27 5.63 -18.62
CA ALA A 117 1.91 6.18 -18.61
C ALA A 117 0.93 5.17 -17.97
N LEU A 118 0.23 5.61 -16.93
CA LEU A 118 -0.78 4.84 -16.21
C LEU A 118 -2.17 5.31 -16.63
N ASP A 119 -3.13 4.39 -16.78
CA ASP A 119 -4.50 4.71 -17.19
C ASP A 119 -5.52 4.59 -16.04
N LEU A 120 -5.24 3.75 -15.05
CA LEU A 120 -6.18 3.36 -14.00
C LEU A 120 -5.44 2.98 -12.72
N ILE A 121 -5.91 3.48 -11.58
CA ILE A 121 -5.49 3.01 -10.25
C ILE A 121 -6.58 2.12 -9.66
N LEU A 122 -6.18 0.99 -9.08
CA LEU A 122 -7.05 0.10 -8.31
C LEU A 122 -6.42 -0.22 -6.95
N GLY A 123 -7.23 -0.33 -5.90
CA GLY A 123 -6.80 -0.92 -4.64
C GLY A 123 -6.92 -2.44 -4.68
N VAL A 124 -6.03 -3.15 -3.97
CA VAL A 124 -6.22 -4.58 -3.68
C VAL A 124 -7.51 -4.76 -2.87
N PRO A 125 -8.46 -5.60 -3.31
CA PRO A 125 -9.73 -5.73 -2.61
C PRO A 125 -9.60 -6.52 -1.31
N LEU A 126 -10.28 -6.03 -0.28
CA LEU A 126 -10.56 -6.80 0.93
C LEU A 126 -11.76 -7.72 0.75
N HIS A 127 -11.75 -8.84 1.47
CA HIS A 127 -12.94 -9.68 1.57
C HIS A 127 -14.03 -8.95 2.38
N SER A 128 -15.30 -9.18 2.06
CA SER A 128 -16.45 -8.50 2.67
C SER A 128 -16.49 -8.60 4.21
N SER A 129 -16.08 -9.73 4.78
CA SER A 129 -15.96 -9.90 6.24
C SER A 129 -14.96 -8.94 6.86
N LYS A 130 -13.77 -8.79 6.25
CA LYS A 130 -12.73 -7.86 6.72
C LYS A 130 -13.14 -6.41 6.50
N LEU A 131 -13.85 -6.11 5.41
CA LEU A 131 -14.38 -4.77 5.17
C LEU A 131 -15.37 -4.36 6.27
N LYS A 132 -16.26 -5.27 6.69
CA LYS A 132 -17.21 -5.03 7.78
C LYS A 132 -16.52 -4.82 9.13
N GLU A 133 -15.54 -5.66 9.47
CA GLU A 133 -14.76 -5.55 10.72
C GLU A 133 -14.02 -4.22 10.82
N ARG A 134 -13.49 -3.76 9.69
CA ARG A 134 -12.52 -2.66 9.60
C ARG A 134 -13.13 -1.32 9.22
N GLY A 135 -14.35 -1.30 8.70
CA GLY A 135 -15.08 -0.12 8.24
C GLY A 135 -14.66 0.41 6.86
N TYR A 136 -13.43 0.15 6.41
CA TYR A 136 -12.92 0.60 5.10
C TYR A 136 -11.84 -0.32 4.52
N ASN A 137 -11.62 -0.19 3.20
CA ASN A 137 -10.48 -0.80 2.52
C ASN A 137 -9.30 0.19 2.44
N GLN A 138 -8.21 -0.15 3.12
CA GLN A 138 -6.97 0.65 3.16
C GLN A 138 -6.43 0.92 1.76
N ALA A 139 -6.38 -0.13 0.94
CA ALA A 139 -5.80 -0.06 -0.39
C ALA A 139 -6.64 0.85 -1.31
N ASP A 140 -7.98 0.76 -1.24
CA ASP A 140 -8.87 1.66 -1.98
C ASP A 140 -8.76 3.11 -1.47
N LEU A 141 -8.59 3.31 -0.16
CA LEU A 141 -8.43 4.66 0.38
C LEU A 141 -7.12 5.30 -0.10
N LEU A 142 -6.02 4.54 -0.08
CA LEU A 142 -4.73 4.97 -0.64
C LEU A 142 -4.83 5.23 -2.15
N ALA A 143 -5.45 4.32 -2.90
CA ALA A 143 -5.67 4.44 -4.33
C ALA A 143 -6.46 5.70 -4.70
N ASN A 144 -7.53 6.00 -3.97
CA ASN A 144 -8.34 7.20 -4.18
C ASN A 144 -7.53 8.49 -3.95
N PHE A 145 -6.70 8.55 -2.90
CA PHE A 145 -5.86 9.71 -2.67
C PHE A 145 -4.80 9.87 -3.77
N LEU A 146 -4.15 8.79 -4.18
CA LEU A 146 -3.16 8.80 -5.26
C LEU A 146 -3.79 9.20 -6.60
N ALA A 147 -4.96 8.66 -6.93
CA ALA A 147 -5.69 8.96 -8.16
C ALA A 147 -6.00 10.46 -8.30
N LYS A 148 -6.43 11.09 -7.21
CA LYS A 148 -6.67 12.54 -7.17
C LYS A 148 -5.39 13.36 -7.36
N GLN A 149 -4.27 12.92 -6.79
CA GLN A 149 -2.99 13.63 -6.92
C GLN A 149 -2.37 13.48 -8.32
N LEU A 150 -2.56 12.32 -8.93
CA LEU A 150 -1.99 11.97 -10.22
C LEU A 150 -2.93 12.23 -11.40
N ASN A 151 -4.16 12.68 -11.12
CA ASN A 151 -5.23 12.83 -12.10
C ASN A 151 -5.45 11.55 -12.94
N LEU A 152 -5.54 10.41 -12.24
CA LEU A 152 -5.78 9.10 -12.83
C LEU A 152 -7.20 8.61 -12.53
N ASP A 153 -7.74 7.78 -13.43
CA ASP A 153 -9.02 7.12 -13.17
C ASP A 153 -8.90 6.22 -11.93
N PHE A 154 -9.94 6.22 -11.11
CA PHE A 154 -10.09 5.31 -9.98
C PHE A 154 -11.45 4.63 -10.05
N ALA A 155 -11.44 3.29 -10.09
CA ALA A 155 -12.66 2.50 -10.23
C ALA A 155 -12.78 1.46 -9.11
N PRO A 156 -13.30 1.84 -7.92
CA PRO A 156 -13.50 0.90 -6.83
C PRO A 156 -14.49 -0.19 -7.24
N ASN A 157 -14.35 -1.39 -6.66
CA ASN A 157 -15.21 -2.55 -6.92
C ASN A 157 -15.12 -3.16 -8.34
N VAL A 158 -14.18 -2.71 -9.19
CA VAL A 158 -13.91 -3.38 -10.47
C VAL A 158 -13.19 -4.71 -10.25
N LEU A 159 -12.18 -4.70 -9.38
CA LEU A 159 -11.51 -5.90 -8.89
C LEU A 159 -12.10 -6.25 -7.52
N VAL A 160 -12.59 -7.48 -7.36
CA VAL A 160 -13.30 -7.92 -6.15
C VAL A 160 -12.71 -9.21 -5.62
N ARG A 161 -12.63 -9.33 -4.29
CA ARG A 161 -12.22 -10.56 -3.61
C ARG A 161 -13.44 -11.39 -3.22
N THR A 162 -13.63 -12.54 -3.86
CA THR A 162 -14.82 -13.39 -3.71
C THR A 162 -14.66 -14.46 -2.63
N ARG A 163 -13.43 -14.79 -2.21
CA ARG A 163 -13.16 -15.83 -1.21
C ARG A 163 -12.56 -15.25 0.06
N ASN A 164 -13.03 -15.70 1.21
CA ASN A 164 -12.39 -15.43 2.49
C ASN A 164 -11.19 -16.36 2.64
N THR A 165 -10.02 -15.88 2.24
CA THR A 165 -8.78 -16.66 2.30
C THR A 165 -8.15 -16.51 3.70
N LEU A 166 -7.54 -17.55 4.24
CA LEU A 166 -6.82 -17.49 5.53
C LEU A 166 -5.73 -16.41 5.52
N SER A 167 -5.40 -15.86 6.70
CA SER A 167 -4.31 -14.88 6.83
C SER A 167 -3.00 -15.48 6.33
N GLN A 168 -2.37 -14.82 5.35
CA GLN A 168 -1.12 -15.27 4.73
C GLN A 168 0.06 -15.33 5.71
N SER A 169 -0.03 -14.68 6.87
CA SER A 169 1.00 -14.75 7.91
C SER A 169 1.14 -16.13 8.57
N ARG A 170 0.17 -17.03 8.38
CA ARG A 170 0.15 -18.39 8.96
C ARG A 170 0.37 -19.49 7.93
N LEU A 171 0.59 -19.15 6.67
CA LEU A 171 0.64 -20.10 5.56
C LEU A 171 2.04 -20.13 4.94
N ASN A 172 2.50 -21.33 4.58
CA ASN A 172 3.72 -21.49 3.78
C ASN A 172 3.49 -21.04 2.33
N LYS A 173 4.56 -21.01 1.53
CA LYS A 173 4.54 -20.52 0.14
C LYS A 173 3.48 -21.23 -0.73
N LYS A 174 3.46 -22.57 -0.76
CA LYS A 174 2.49 -23.36 -1.56
C LYS A 174 1.05 -23.21 -1.06
N GLU A 175 0.86 -23.10 0.25
CA GLU A 175 -0.45 -22.84 0.84
C GLU A 175 -0.97 -21.46 0.48
N ARG A 176 -0.10 -20.44 0.41
CA ARG A 176 -0.47 -19.08 -0.01
C ARG A 176 -0.95 -19.05 -1.46
N GLU A 177 -0.27 -19.74 -2.37
CA GLU A 177 -0.70 -19.87 -3.76
C GLU A 177 -2.09 -20.50 -3.86
N ARG A 178 -2.27 -21.70 -3.28
CA ARG A 178 -3.56 -22.42 -3.28
C ARG A 178 -4.69 -21.60 -2.64
N ASN A 179 -4.39 -20.88 -1.56
CA ASN A 179 -5.36 -20.05 -0.85
C ASN A 179 -5.83 -18.84 -1.69
N LEU A 180 -5.03 -18.39 -2.67
CA LEU A 180 -5.36 -17.25 -3.53
C LEU A 180 -5.91 -17.65 -4.92
N VAL A 181 -5.84 -18.92 -5.31
CA VAL A 181 -6.43 -19.41 -6.57
C VAL A 181 -7.92 -19.06 -6.63
N ASN A 182 -8.30 -18.34 -7.68
CA ASN A 182 -9.66 -17.87 -7.94
C ASN A 182 -10.26 -17.03 -6.79
N ALA A 183 -9.42 -16.38 -5.98
CA ALA A 183 -9.89 -15.51 -4.90
C ALA A 183 -10.32 -14.13 -5.40
N PHE A 184 -9.97 -13.75 -6.63
CA PHE A 184 -10.23 -12.44 -7.22
C PHE A 184 -10.98 -12.57 -8.55
N VAL A 185 -11.85 -11.59 -8.82
CA VAL A 185 -12.64 -11.50 -10.06
C VAL A 185 -12.70 -10.04 -10.53
N VAL A 186 -12.70 -9.82 -11.85
CA VAL A 186 -13.02 -8.52 -12.45
C VAL A 186 -14.48 -8.49 -12.89
N ASN A 187 -15.28 -7.66 -12.23
CA ASN A 187 -16.73 -7.57 -12.48
C ASN A 187 -17.08 -6.76 -13.74
N LYS A 188 -16.21 -5.84 -14.15
CA LYS A 188 -16.44 -4.95 -15.30
C LYS A 188 -15.22 -4.93 -16.21
N LYS A 189 -15.07 -5.95 -17.06
CA LYS A 189 -13.89 -6.12 -17.94
C LYS A 189 -13.59 -4.89 -18.80
N ASN A 190 -14.62 -4.18 -19.26
CA ASN A 190 -14.45 -2.97 -20.09
C ASN A 190 -13.69 -1.84 -19.37
N PHE A 191 -13.69 -1.80 -18.02
CA PHE A 191 -12.94 -0.80 -17.27
C PHE A 191 -11.43 -1.08 -17.24
N VAL A 192 -11.02 -2.34 -17.41
CA VAL A 192 -9.60 -2.74 -17.31
C VAL A 192 -8.99 -3.09 -18.66
N SER A 193 -9.82 -3.43 -19.65
CA SER A 193 -9.35 -3.88 -20.96
C SER A 193 -8.45 -2.84 -21.64
N LYS A 194 -7.28 -3.30 -22.12
CA LYS A 194 -6.23 -2.52 -22.80
C LYS A 194 -5.60 -1.40 -21.97
N ARG A 195 -5.92 -1.30 -20.68
CA ARG A 195 -5.37 -0.27 -19.78
C ARG A 195 -4.10 -0.72 -19.07
N VAL A 196 -3.21 0.22 -18.79
CA VAL A 196 -2.07 0.08 -17.89
C VAL A 196 -2.54 0.43 -16.48
N ILE A 197 -2.45 -0.54 -15.57
CA ILE A 197 -3.04 -0.44 -14.23
C ILE A 197 -1.96 -0.29 -13.18
N LEU A 198 -2.16 0.65 -12.27
CA LEU A 198 -1.42 0.74 -11.01
C LEU A 198 -2.25 0.12 -9.88
N LEU A 199 -1.78 -1.02 -9.36
CA LEU A 199 -2.39 -1.72 -8.23
C LEU A 199 -1.75 -1.24 -6.91
N ILE A 200 -2.60 -0.85 -5.97
CA ILE A 200 -2.19 -0.30 -4.67
C ILE A 200 -2.43 -1.32 -3.56
N ASP A 201 -1.47 -1.48 -2.67
CA ASP A 201 -1.64 -2.22 -1.40
C ASP A 201 -0.87 -1.51 -0.27
N ASP A 202 -1.07 -1.93 0.97
CA ASP A 202 -0.35 -1.36 2.10
C ASP A 202 1.00 -2.03 2.37
N VAL A 203 1.11 -3.36 2.23
CA VAL A 203 2.33 -4.10 2.57
C VAL A 203 2.65 -5.19 1.55
N PHE A 204 3.82 -5.07 0.91
CA PHE A 204 4.41 -6.12 0.09
C PHE A 204 5.26 -7.07 0.95
N THR A 205 4.85 -8.33 1.07
CA THR A 205 5.68 -9.39 1.68
C THR A 205 6.25 -10.30 0.58
N THR A 206 5.56 -11.40 0.27
CA THR A 206 5.90 -12.27 -0.87
C THR A 206 5.29 -11.80 -2.17
N GLY A 207 4.44 -10.78 -2.15
CA GLY A 207 3.74 -10.34 -3.35
C GLY A 207 2.60 -11.26 -3.83
N ALA A 208 2.32 -12.38 -3.16
CA ALA A 208 1.32 -13.36 -3.63
C ALA A 208 -0.07 -12.73 -3.88
N THR A 209 -0.50 -11.81 -3.01
CA THR A 209 -1.80 -11.11 -3.14
C THR A 209 -1.85 -10.25 -4.40
N VAL A 210 -0.87 -9.35 -4.55
CA VAL A 210 -0.79 -8.43 -5.69
C VAL A 210 -0.52 -9.20 -6.99
N ASN A 211 0.20 -10.33 -6.92
CA ASN A 211 0.46 -11.20 -8.06
C ASN A 211 -0.82 -11.87 -8.57
N ALA A 212 -1.63 -12.44 -7.67
CA ALA A 212 -2.93 -13.02 -8.02
C ALA A 212 -3.90 -11.96 -8.57
N CYS A 213 -3.89 -10.74 -8.02
CA CYS A 213 -4.65 -9.62 -8.56
C CYS A 213 -4.17 -9.24 -9.97
N ALA A 214 -2.86 -9.11 -10.18
CA ALA A 214 -2.27 -8.81 -11.49
C ALA A 214 -2.62 -9.87 -12.53
N GLN A 215 -2.51 -11.16 -12.18
CA GLN A 215 -2.94 -12.27 -13.03
C GLN A 215 -4.42 -12.13 -13.45
N THR A 216 -5.30 -11.85 -12.49
CA THR A 216 -6.74 -11.68 -12.74
C THR A 216 -7.02 -10.49 -13.67
N LEU A 217 -6.29 -9.38 -13.48
CA LEU A 217 -6.41 -8.19 -14.33
C LEU A 217 -5.92 -8.43 -15.76
N LEU A 218 -4.80 -9.13 -15.93
CA LEU A 218 -4.28 -9.50 -17.25
C LEU A 218 -5.21 -10.47 -17.98
N GLN A 219 -5.75 -11.47 -17.29
CA GLN A 219 -6.76 -12.38 -17.83
C GLN A 219 -8.07 -11.65 -18.22
N ALA A 220 -8.37 -10.54 -17.56
CA ALA A 220 -9.48 -9.67 -17.93
C ALA A 220 -9.17 -8.72 -19.11
N GLY A 221 -7.94 -8.78 -19.66
CA GLY A 221 -7.51 -8.06 -20.85
C GLY A 221 -6.76 -6.76 -20.58
N SER A 222 -6.27 -6.52 -19.36
CA SER A 222 -5.39 -5.37 -19.07
C SER A 222 -4.09 -5.47 -19.87
N LYS A 223 -3.53 -4.32 -20.25
CA LYS A 223 -2.29 -4.27 -21.05
C LYS A 223 -1.07 -4.60 -20.20
N GLU A 224 -0.98 -3.98 -19.04
CA GLU A 224 0.14 -4.14 -18.10
C GLU A 224 -0.32 -3.80 -16.68
N VAL A 225 0.32 -4.41 -15.68
CA VAL A 225 0.01 -4.16 -14.27
C VAL A 225 1.30 -3.81 -13.54
N PHE A 226 1.27 -2.66 -12.88
CA PHE A 226 2.28 -2.16 -11.96
C PHE A 226 1.76 -2.24 -10.53
N VAL A 227 2.66 -2.29 -9.55
CA VAL A 227 2.29 -2.31 -8.13
C VAL A 227 3.00 -1.20 -7.37
N LEU A 228 2.28 -0.52 -6.49
CA LEU A 228 2.85 0.41 -5.54
C LEU A 228 2.30 0.10 -4.15
N THR A 229 3.20 -0.12 -3.20
CA THR A 229 2.83 -0.37 -1.80
C THR A 229 3.42 0.66 -0.85
N LEU A 230 2.82 0.80 0.32
CA LEU A 230 3.35 1.70 1.34
C LEU A 230 4.62 1.13 1.97
N ALA A 231 4.62 -0.16 2.30
CA ALA A 231 5.73 -0.82 2.97
C ALA A 231 6.12 -2.15 2.32
N ALA A 232 7.40 -2.53 2.43
CA ALA A 232 7.84 -3.88 2.12
C ALA A 232 8.42 -4.60 3.35
N GLY A 233 8.23 -5.91 3.42
CA GLY A 233 8.98 -6.77 4.33
C GLY A 233 10.49 -6.76 4.00
N GLU A 234 11.32 -7.04 4.99
CA GLU A 234 12.76 -7.28 4.77
C GLU A 234 12.97 -8.63 4.08
N LEU A 235 14.01 -8.74 3.25
CA LEU A 235 14.44 -10.04 2.73
C LEU A 235 15.01 -10.87 3.88
N SER A 236 14.51 -12.09 4.05
CA SER A 236 15.11 -13.07 4.95
C SER A 236 15.72 -14.22 4.14
N LYS A 237 16.78 -14.86 4.65
CA LYS A 237 17.36 -16.08 4.01
C LYS A 237 16.37 -17.25 3.95
N ASN A 238 15.23 -17.15 4.66
CA ASN A 238 14.21 -18.18 4.77
C ASN A 238 12.94 -17.85 3.94
N ASP A 239 12.96 -16.78 3.14
CA ASP A 239 11.86 -16.40 2.21
C ASP A 239 11.88 -17.25 0.94
#